data_AF-A0A1X4HZI0-F1
#
_entry.id   AF-A0A1X4HZI0-F1
#
_cell.length_a   1.000
_cell.length_b   1.000
_cell.length_c   1.000
_cell.angle_alpha   90.00
_cell.angle_beta   90.00
_cell.angle_gamma   90.00
#
_symmetry.space_group_name_H-M   'P 1'
#
loop_
_entity.id
_entity.type
_entity.pdbx_description
1 polymer ?
#
loop_
_entity_poly.entity_id
_entity_poly.type
_entity_poly.pdbx_seq_one_letter_code
_entity_poly.pdbx_strand_id
1 'polypeptide(L)'
;MGLGAARHPLLGATVMMADSDRLVFTGRLSIGSQPWLADHTVGGVAVFPGTGFVELAVRAGDEVGCGRIEELTVETPLILPEAGGMAVQVVVEAADGTGCRSVVVYARDENAVDTPWTRHATGLLAASGSGGSALTQWPPAGAEPVDLDGFHDRLADGGLVYGPAFQGLKAAWRRGEEVFAEADLPENLESGAFGLHPAVFEAALRALALSGAPEDDAALLPSSWRGVQLHASGAGALRVHATRLHDGDVALAVADATGEPVATVESLELRPVLAPAAARTDSLYRLVWTPVEANGSAPADAAVEVVRAGGSDVASTVSEVLEALQSAVSHVVVVTRGAVSVAGEDVSDLAGAAVWGLVRSAQSEDPGRF
;
A
#
# COMPACT_ATOMS: atom_id res chain seq x y z
N MET A 1 3.58 -26.89 26.78
CA MET A 1 3.64 -25.42 26.65
C MET A 1 2.26 -24.88 27.02
N GLY A 2 2.18 -23.80 27.80
CA GLY A 2 0.91 -23.17 28.23
C GLY A 2 0.34 -22.17 27.22
N LEU A 3 0.53 -22.41 25.92
CA LEU A 3 0.06 -21.56 24.82
C LEU A 3 -1.09 -22.25 24.09
N GLY A 4 -2.02 -21.48 23.53
CA GLY A 4 -3.04 -22.00 22.62
C GLY A 4 -2.46 -22.34 21.25
N ALA A 5 -3.03 -23.33 20.57
CA ALA A 5 -2.65 -23.68 19.20
C ALA A 5 -3.51 -22.89 18.22
N ALA A 6 -2.88 -22.08 17.35
CA ALA A 6 -3.60 -21.26 16.38
C ALA A 6 -4.23 -22.09 15.23
N ARG A 7 -3.70 -23.29 14.96
CA ARG A 7 -4.17 -24.24 13.92
C ARG A 7 -4.34 -23.56 12.55
N HIS A 8 -3.36 -22.77 12.16
CA HIS A 8 -3.41 -22.00 10.92
C HIS A 8 -2.04 -22.07 10.20
N PRO A 9 -1.97 -22.15 8.86
CA PRO A 9 -0.69 -22.32 8.15
C PRO A 9 0.32 -21.17 8.32
N LEU A 10 -0.15 -19.97 8.67
CA LEU A 10 0.70 -18.78 8.90
C LEU A 10 0.88 -18.42 10.39
N LEU A 11 0.08 -19.00 11.28
CA LEU A 11 0.08 -18.68 12.73
C LEU A 11 0.22 -19.97 13.53
N GLY A 12 1.23 -20.03 14.41
CA GLY A 12 1.57 -21.23 15.17
C GLY A 12 0.93 -21.27 16.56
N ALA A 13 0.96 -20.15 17.28
CA ALA A 13 0.49 -20.10 18.67
C ALA A 13 -0.28 -18.82 18.96
N THR A 14 -1.11 -18.89 20.00
CA THR A 14 -1.88 -17.76 20.53
C THR A 14 -1.77 -17.67 22.05
N VAL A 15 -1.78 -16.44 22.57
CA VAL A 15 -1.77 -16.15 24.01
C VAL A 15 -2.68 -14.96 24.31
N MET A 16 -3.55 -15.15 25.30
CA MET A 16 -4.36 -14.08 25.86
C MET A 16 -3.66 -13.50 27.09
N MET A 17 -3.47 -12.19 27.10
CA MET A 17 -2.77 -11.45 28.14
C MET A 17 -3.70 -11.26 29.33
N ALA A 18 -3.32 -11.82 30.49
CA ALA A 18 -4.18 -11.89 31.68
C ALA A 18 -4.49 -10.52 32.31
N ASP A 19 -3.71 -9.48 32.02
CA ASP A 19 -3.83 -8.15 32.60
C ASP A 19 -4.64 -7.17 31.73
N SER A 20 -4.88 -7.52 30.47
CA SER A 20 -5.34 -6.55 29.45
C SER A 20 -6.37 -7.09 28.47
N ASP A 21 -6.74 -8.38 28.53
CA ASP A 21 -7.60 -9.05 27.54
C ASP A 21 -7.12 -8.89 26.07
N ARG A 22 -5.85 -8.53 25.90
CA ARG A 22 -5.15 -8.45 24.63
C ARG A 22 -4.84 -9.86 24.16
N LEU A 23 -5.09 -10.14 22.90
CA LEU A 23 -4.73 -11.40 22.26
C LEU A 23 -3.51 -11.20 21.37
N VAL A 24 -2.55 -12.12 21.45
CA VAL A 24 -1.38 -12.12 20.58
C VAL A 24 -1.27 -13.48 19.88
N PHE A 25 -1.34 -13.46 18.56
CA PHE A 25 -0.90 -14.57 17.73
C PHE A 25 0.57 -14.41 17.37
N THR A 26 1.26 -15.54 17.27
CA THR A 26 2.64 -15.62 16.78
C THR A 26 2.72 -16.59 15.62
N GLY A 27 3.51 -16.22 14.61
CA GLY A 27 3.67 -16.98 13.37
C GLY A 27 5.07 -16.82 12.80
N ARG A 28 5.33 -17.56 11.73
CA ARG A 28 6.57 -17.51 10.98
C ARG A 28 6.26 -17.60 9.49
N LEU A 29 6.68 -16.58 8.74
CA LEU A 29 6.57 -16.54 7.29
C LEU A 29 7.92 -16.81 6.67
N SER A 30 8.00 -17.82 5.80
CA SER A 30 9.22 -18.09 5.05
C SER A 30 8.92 -18.82 3.76
N ILE A 31 9.72 -18.59 2.74
CA ILE A 31 9.64 -19.35 1.49
C ILE A 31 9.91 -20.84 1.75
N GLY A 32 10.80 -21.19 2.68
CA GLY A 32 11.09 -22.58 3.01
C GLY A 32 9.92 -23.37 3.60
N SER A 33 9.04 -22.72 4.38
CA SER A 33 7.86 -23.36 4.98
C SER A 33 6.58 -23.16 4.17
N GLN A 34 6.46 -22.04 3.46
CA GLN A 34 5.35 -21.70 2.59
C GLN A 34 5.87 -21.30 1.20
N PRO A 35 6.23 -22.27 0.33
CA PRO A 35 6.90 -21.99 -0.95
C PRO A 35 6.11 -21.06 -1.88
N TRP A 36 4.77 -21.09 -1.80
CA TRP A 36 3.90 -20.20 -2.57
C TRP A 36 4.17 -18.72 -2.30
N LEU A 37 4.75 -18.35 -1.14
CA LEU A 37 5.09 -16.95 -0.84
C LEU A 37 6.16 -16.37 -1.79
N ALA A 38 6.98 -17.21 -2.43
CA ALA A 38 7.97 -16.76 -3.41
C ALA A 38 7.32 -16.27 -4.72
N ASP A 39 6.06 -16.66 -4.98
CA ASP A 39 5.36 -16.39 -6.23
C ASP A 39 4.63 -15.04 -6.23
N HIS A 40 4.77 -14.22 -5.19
CA HIS A 40 4.25 -12.84 -5.16
C HIS A 40 5.41 -11.86 -5.07
N THR A 41 5.83 -11.31 -6.21
CA THR A 41 7.01 -10.46 -6.26
C THR A 41 6.71 -9.06 -6.79
N VAL A 42 7.31 -8.07 -6.16
CA VAL A 42 7.15 -6.66 -6.49
C VAL A 42 8.55 -6.07 -6.64
N GLY A 43 8.89 -5.53 -7.81
CA GLY A 43 10.25 -5.03 -8.08
C GLY A 43 11.34 -6.09 -7.93
N GLY A 44 11.02 -7.36 -8.19
CA GLY A 44 11.95 -8.49 -8.10
C GLY A 44 12.21 -9.05 -6.70
N VAL A 45 11.50 -8.57 -5.67
CA VAL A 45 11.58 -9.13 -4.31
C VAL A 45 10.26 -9.77 -3.89
N ALA A 46 10.32 -10.86 -3.13
CA ALA A 46 9.12 -11.50 -2.58
C ALA A 46 8.48 -10.58 -1.52
N VAL A 47 7.21 -10.26 -1.71
CA VAL A 47 6.44 -9.39 -0.82
C VAL A 47 5.19 -10.14 -0.36
N PHE A 48 4.93 -10.15 0.93
CA PHE A 48 3.71 -10.74 1.47
C PHE A 48 2.48 -10.00 0.92
N PRO A 49 1.50 -10.72 0.33
CA PRO A 49 0.37 -10.08 -0.35
C PRO A 49 -0.57 -9.35 0.62
N GLY A 50 -1.25 -8.31 0.13
CA GLY A 50 -2.27 -7.58 0.88
C GLY A 50 -3.37 -8.50 1.43
N THR A 51 -3.80 -9.47 0.62
CA THR A 51 -4.78 -10.51 1.01
C THR A 51 -4.27 -11.41 2.14
N GLY A 52 -2.95 -11.53 2.32
CA GLY A 52 -2.35 -12.23 3.44
C GLY A 52 -2.59 -11.50 4.77
N PHE A 53 -2.55 -10.17 4.78
CA PHE A 53 -2.88 -9.39 5.98
C PHE A 53 -4.36 -9.49 6.33
N VAL A 54 -5.24 -9.53 5.32
CA VAL A 54 -6.68 -9.79 5.51
C VAL A 54 -6.89 -11.14 6.19
N GLU A 55 -6.28 -12.22 5.69
CA GLU A 55 -6.37 -13.55 6.29
C GLU A 55 -5.88 -13.57 7.75
N LEU A 56 -4.74 -12.93 8.04
CA LEU A 56 -4.21 -12.82 9.40
C LEU A 56 -5.18 -12.08 10.33
N ALA A 57 -5.80 -10.99 9.86
CA ALA A 57 -6.73 -10.19 10.63
C ALA A 57 -8.06 -10.92 10.88
N VAL A 58 -8.65 -11.55 9.86
CA VAL A 58 -9.87 -12.38 10.00
C VAL A 58 -9.63 -13.50 10.98
N ARG A 59 -8.55 -14.28 10.82
CA ARG A 59 -8.23 -15.39 11.74
C ARG A 59 -8.08 -14.90 13.18
N ALA A 60 -7.42 -13.76 13.40
CA ALA A 60 -7.26 -13.21 14.74
C ALA A 60 -8.59 -12.69 15.32
N GLY A 61 -9.43 -12.10 14.49
CA GLY A 61 -10.77 -11.64 14.84
C GLY A 61 -11.71 -12.77 15.22
N ASP A 62 -11.69 -13.88 14.49
CA ASP A 62 -12.51 -15.06 14.79
C ASP A 62 -12.25 -15.62 16.19
N GLU A 63 -11.00 -15.55 16.68
CA GLU A 63 -10.63 -16.03 18.03
C GLU A 63 -11.31 -15.22 19.15
N VAL A 64 -11.69 -13.96 18.86
CA VAL A 64 -12.33 -13.05 19.82
C VAL A 64 -13.79 -12.74 19.47
N GLY A 65 -14.35 -13.41 18.46
CA GLY A 65 -15.72 -13.17 17.99
C GLY A 65 -15.90 -11.86 17.20
N CYS A 66 -14.82 -11.28 16.68
CA CYS A 66 -14.81 -10.07 15.87
C CYS A 66 -14.31 -10.36 14.45
N GLY A 67 -15.05 -11.19 13.70
CA GLY A 67 -14.65 -11.66 12.36
C GLY A 67 -14.88 -10.67 11.22
N ARG A 68 -15.44 -9.49 11.46
CA ARG A 68 -15.54 -8.41 10.46
C ARG A 68 -14.36 -7.47 10.58
N ILE A 69 -13.74 -7.13 9.45
CA ILE A 69 -12.76 -6.04 9.36
C ILE A 69 -13.51 -4.78 8.98
N GLU A 70 -13.65 -3.84 9.92
CA GLU A 70 -14.18 -2.50 9.65
C GLU A 70 -13.23 -1.73 8.72
N GLU A 71 -11.93 -1.78 9.05
CA GLU A 71 -10.86 -1.14 8.31
C GLU A 71 -9.57 -1.92 8.50
N LEU A 72 -8.77 -2.05 7.43
CA LEU A 72 -7.40 -2.55 7.50
C LEU A 72 -6.56 -1.80 6.47
N THR A 73 -5.50 -1.14 6.93
CA THR A 73 -4.52 -0.46 6.08
C THR A 73 -3.19 -1.18 6.14
N VAL A 74 -2.61 -1.47 4.98
CA VAL A 74 -1.22 -1.94 4.85
C VAL A 74 -0.31 -0.71 4.81
N GLU A 75 0.48 -0.52 5.87
CA GLU A 75 1.33 0.66 6.06
C GLU A 75 2.71 0.49 5.43
N THR A 76 3.31 -0.69 5.58
CA THR A 76 4.67 -0.99 5.12
C THR A 76 4.70 -2.37 4.47
N PRO A 77 5.25 -2.52 3.24
CA PRO A 77 5.42 -3.83 2.62
C PRO A 77 6.21 -4.79 3.51
N LEU A 78 5.76 -6.03 3.63
CA LEU A 78 6.48 -7.09 4.33
C LEU A 78 7.29 -7.89 3.32
N ILE A 79 8.57 -7.54 3.18
CA ILE A 79 9.52 -8.22 2.29
C ILE A 79 9.95 -9.54 2.94
N LEU A 80 9.92 -10.61 2.17
CA LEU A 80 10.30 -11.95 2.61
C LEU A 80 11.71 -12.27 2.11
N PRO A 81 12.64 -12.68 3.00
CA PRO A 81 13.98 -13.03 2.58
C PRO A 81 13.99 -14.38 1.84
N GLU A 82 14.91 -14.54 0.88
CA GLU A 82 15.10 -15.81 0.15
C GLU A 82 15.45 -16.98 1.08
N ALA A 83 16.17 -16.70 2.17
CA ALA A 83 16.54 -17.66 3.19
C ALA A 83 16.22 -17.11 4.60
N GLY A 84 15.88 -18.02 5.52
CA GLY A 84 15.39 -17.64 6.85
C GLY A 84 13.88 -17.39 6.84
N GLY A 85 13.42 -16.46 7.67
CA GLY A 85 11.99 -16.16 7.79
C GLY A 85 11.74 -14.91 8.62
N MET A 86 10.51 -14.41 8.50
CA MET A 86 10.00 -13.31 9.29
C MET A 86 9.19 -13.89 10.44
N ALA A 87 9.57 -13.57 11.68
CA ALA A 87 8.69 -13.73 12.82
C ALA A 87 7.54 -12.73 12.70
N VAL A 88 6.31 -13.16 12.96
CA VAL A 88 5.11 -12.34 12.85
C VAL A 88 4.34 -12.35 14.15
N GLN A 89 3.80 -11.19 14.53
CA GLN A 89 2.83 -11.04 15.61
C GLN A 89 1.56 -10.36 15.08
N VAL A 90 0.41 -10.93 15.41
CA VAL A 90 -0.89 -10.26 15.22
C VAL A 90 -1.43 -9.96 16.60
N VAL A 91 -1.57 -8.67 16.90
CA VAL A 91 -1.99 -8.18 18.20
C VAL A 91 -3.41 -7.64 18.06
N VAL A 92 -4.34 -8.20 18.83
CA VAL A 92 -5.71 -7.70 18.95
C VAL A 92 -5.90 -7.14 20.34
N GLU A 93 -6.24 -5.86 20.42
CA GLU A 93 -6.45 -5.15 21.68
C GLU A 93 -7.76 -5.57 22.38
N ALA A 94 -7.91 -5.13 23.63
CA ALA A 94 -9.17 -5.19 24.33
C ALA A 94 -10.29 -4.53 23.51
N ALA A 95 -11.53 -4.97 23.71
CA ALA A 95 -12.68 -4.31 23.11
C ALA A 95 -12.82 -2.89 23.67
N ASP A 96 -13.10 -1.93 22.80
CA ASP A 96 -13.46 -0.58 23.21
C ASP A 96 -14.93 -0.50 23.67
N GLY A 97 -15.40 0.71 23.99
CA GLY A 97 -16.78 0.93 24.44
C GLY A 97 -17.87 0.58 23.43
N THR A 98 -17.51 0.35 22.17
CA THR A 98 -18.43 -0.06 21.09
C THR A 98 -18.38 -1.57 20.81
N GLY A 99 -17.44 -2.30 21.44
CA GLY A 99 -17.18 -3.71 21.17
C GLY A 99 -16.19 -3.95 20.03
N CYS A 100 -15.67 -2.89 19.40
CA CYS A 100 -14.65 -3.00 18.36
C CYS A 100 -13.27 -3.24 18.99
N ARG A 101 -12.36 -3.87 18.23
CA ARG A 101 -11.00 -4.20 18.67
C ARG A 101 -9.99 -3.74 17.64
N SER A 102 -8.98 -2.98 18.06
CA SER A 102 -7.84 -2.69 17.19
C SER A 102 -7.07 -3.96 16.89
N VAL A 103 -6.63 -4.13 15.64
CA VAL A 103 -5.70 -5.19 15.22
C VAL A 103 -4.45 -4.58 14.60
N VAL A 104 -3.29 -5.14 14.91
CA VAL A 104 -2.01 -4.71 14.36
C VAL A 104 -1.16 -5.91 13.99
N VAL A 105 -0.59 -5.90 12.79
CA VAL A 105 0.35 -6.92 12.32
C VAL A 105 1.77 -6.37 12.36
N TYR A 106 2.61 -7.02 13.14
CA TYR A 106 4.04 -6.75 13.25
C TYR A 106 4.85 -7.88 12.65
N ALA A 107 6.01 -7.54 12.09
CA ALA A 107 6.99 -8.53 11.68
C ALA A 107 8.42 -8.06 11.98
N ARG A 108 9.32 -9.04 12.04
CA ARG A 108 10.74 -8.83 12.24
C ARG A 108 11.50 -10.03 11.68
N ASP A 109 12.71 -9.82 11.19
CA ASP A 109 13.60 -10.93 10.85
C ASP A 109 13.77 -11.84 12.08
N GLU A 110 13.58 -13.15 11.90
CA GLU A 110 13.61 -14.12 12.99
C GLU A 110 14.96 -14.21 13.71
N ASN A 111 16.05 -13.92 13.00
CA ASN A 111 17.42 -13.97 13.50
C ASN A 111 17.86 -12.63 14.11
N ALA A 112 17.16 -11.54 13.77
CA ALA A 112 17.48 -10.19 14.26
C ALA A 112 16.74 -9.88 15.58
N VAL A 113 16.95 -10.71 16.61
CA VAL A 113 16.17 -10.66 17.87
C VAL A 113 16.27 -9.35 18.66
N ASP A 114 17.30 -8.55 18.42
CA ASP A 114 17.51 -7.24 19.06
C ASP A 114 16.97 -6.07 18.23
N THR A 115 16.49 -6.32 17.00
CA THR A 115 15.88 -5.27 16.18
C THR A 115 14.46 -4.96 16.63
N PRO A 116 13.98 -3.72 16.53
CA PRO A 116 12.58 -3.41 16.77
C PRO A 116 11.65 -4.14 15.80
N TRP A 117 10.44 -4.43 16.25
CA TRP A 117 9.38 -4.90 15.37
C TRP A 117 8.94 -3.81 14.41
N THR A 118 8.71 -4.16 13.14
CA THR A 118 8.12 -3.25 12.15
C THR A 118 6.63 -3.48 12.10
N ARG A 119 5.86 -2.40 12.08
CA ARG A 119 4.41 -2.46 11.89
C ARG A 119 4.10 -2.47 10.40
N HIS A 120 3.34 -3.47 9.96
CA HIS A 120 3.02 -3.67 8.54
C HIS A 120 1.57 -3.37 8.21
N ALA A 121 0.64 -3.64 9.13
CA ALA A 121 -0.76 -3.34 8.93
C ALA A 121 -1.43 -2.95 10.25
N THR A 122 -2.41 -2.05 10.17
CA THR A 122 -3.27 -1.61 11.28
C THR A 122 -4.73 -1.66 10.85
N GLY A 123 -5.61 -1.98 11.78
CA GLY A 123 -7.02 -2.08 11.48
C GLY A 123 -7.92 -2.11 12.70
N LEU A 124 -9.21 -2.23 12.42
CA LEU A 124 -10.30 -2.31 13.38
C LEU A 124 -11.18 -3.52 13.05
N LEU A 125 -11.44 -4.33 14.06
CA LEU A 125 -12.28 -5.52 13.99
C LEU A 125 -13.60 -5.25 14.72
N ALA A 126 -14.69 -5.78 14.18
CA ALA A 126 -16.02 -5.71 14.77
C ALA A 126 -16.69 -7.08 14.73
N ALA A 127 -17.80 -7.22 15.46
CA ALA A 127 -18.62 -8.42 15.41
C ALA A 127 -19.07 -8.72 13.98
N SER A 128 -19.05 -10.00 13.61
CA SER A 128 -19.45 -10.43 12.27
C SER A 128 -20.89 -10.04 11.97
N GLY A 129 -21.11 -9.48 10.78
CA GLY A 129 -22.44 -9.25 10.24
C GLY A 129 -23.03 -10.51 9.59
N SER A 130 -24.31 -10.48 9.25
CA SER A 130 -24.92 -11.41 8.32
C SER A 130 -24.95 -10.81 6.91
N GLY A 131 -24.83 -11.64 5.87
CA GLY A 131 -24.92 -11.15 4.50
C GLY A 131 -24.27 -12.08 3.47
N GLY A 132 -23.85 -11.49 2.35
CA GLY A 132 -23.29 -12.19 1.20
C GLY A 132 -24.20 -12.08 -0.03
N SER A 133 -23.60 -11.84 -1.19
CA SER A 133 -24.31 -11.87 -2.48
C SER A 133 -23.97 -13.14 -3.22
N ALA A 134 -24.97 -13.93 -3.56
CA ALA A 134 -24.80 -15.15 -4.35
C ALA A 134 -24.54 -14.81 -5.83
N LEU A 135 -23.63 -15.56 -6.47
CA LEU A 135 -23.24 -15.41 -7.87
C LEU A 135 -23.58 -16.69 -8.66
N THR A 136 -24.87 -17.04 -8.68
CA THR A 136 -25.37 -18.32 -9.22
C THR A 136 -25.54 -18.30 -10.73
N GLN A 137 -25.87 -17.15 -11.32
CA GLN A 137 -25.93 -17.00 -12.77
C GLN A 137 -24.53 -16.70 -13.32
N TRP A 138 -23.94 -17.70 -13.99
CA TRP A 138 -22.56 -17.59 -14.47
C TRP A 138 -22.35 -18.24 -15.85
N PRO A 139 -21.65 -17.59 -16.80
CA PRO A 139 -21.20 -16.20 -16.72
C PRO A 139 -22.38 -15.21 -16.59
N PRO A 140 -22.17 -14.02 -16.04
CA PRO A 140 -23.25 -13.05 -15.83
C PRO A 140 -23.93 -12.65 -17.14
N ALA A 141 -25.26 -12.52 -17.12
CA ALA A 141 -25.99 -12.08 -18.32
C ALA A 141 -25.53 -10.70 -18.79
N GLY A 142 -25.29 -10.59 -20.10
CA GLY A 142 -24.88 -9.34 -20.74
C GLY A 142 -23.44 -8.92 -20.43
N ALA A 143 -22.63 -9.77 -19.79
CA ALA A 143 -21.21 -9.54 -19.64
C ALA A 143 -20.45 -10.15 -20.84
N GLU A 144 -19.50 -9.39 -21.38
CA GLU A 144 -18.67 -9.79 -22.51
C GLU A 144 -17.35 -10.38 -22.01
N PRO A 145 -16.87 -11.51 -22.57
CA PRO A 145 -15.60 -12.10 -22.16
C PRO A 145 -14.43 -11.16 -22.48
N VAL A 146 -13.46 -11.12 -21.57
CA VAL A 146 -12.21 -10.36 -21.73
C VAL A 146 -11.09 -11.32 -22.08
N ASP A 147 -10.28 -10.97 -23.08
CA ASP A 147 -9.09 -11.72 -23.46
C ASP A 147 -7.98 -11.53 -22.41
N LEU A 148 -7.45 -12.65 -21.90
CA LEU A 148 -6.39 -12.68 -20.90
C LEU A 148 -5.00 -12.92 -21.51
N ASP A 149 -4.89 -13.01 -22.83
CA ASP A 149 -3.60 -13.17 -23.51
C ASP A 149 -2.63 -12.02 -23.16
N GLY A 150 -1.42 -12.40 -22.76
CA GLY A 150 -0.36 -11.48 -22.31
C GLY A 150 -0.70 -10.70 -21.02
N PHE A 151 -1.76 -11.06 -20.29
CA PHE A 151 -2.17 -10.33 -19.08
C PHE A 151 -1.08 -10.30 -18.00
N HIS A 152 -0.50 -11.46 -17.69
CA HIS A 152 0.57 -11.55 -16.71
C HIS A 152 1.87 -10.87 -17.17
N ASP A 153 2.15 -10.86 -18.47
CA ASP A 153 3.31 -10.16 -19.03
C ASP A 153 3.18 -8.64 -18.83
N ARG A 154 1.99 -8.06 -19.06
CA ARG A 154 1.73 -6.64 -18.79
C ARG A 154 1.92 -6.25 -17.32
N LEU A 155 1.48 -7.11 -16.39
CA LEU A 155 1.70 -6.90 -14.96
C LEU A 155 3.20 -6.97 -14.61
N ALA A 156 3.93 -7.91 -15.22
CA ALA A 156 5.36 -8.06 -15.06
C ALA A 156 6.14 -6.83 -15.55
N ASP A 157 5.74 -6.25 -16.68
CA ASP A 157 6.31 -5.00 -17.20
C ASP A 157 6.10 -3.83 -16.22
N GLY A 158 5.00 -3.83 -15.48
CA GLY A 158 4.71 -2.90 -14.37
C GLY A 158 5.45 -3.21 -13.05
N GLY A 159 6.31 -4.23 -13.02
CA GLY A 159 7.10 -4.62 -11.85
C GLY A 159 6.40 -5.57 -10.88
N LEU A 160 5.24 -6.11 -11.26
CA LEU A 160 4.47 -7.06 -10.46
C LEU A 160 4.50 -8.44 -11.12
N VAL A 161 5.39 -9.30 -10.62
CA VAL A 161 5.62 -10.63 -11.20
C VAL A 161 4.99 -11.69 -10.30
N TYR A 162 4.06 -12.42 -10.86
CA TYR A 162 3.37 -13.54 -10.22
C TYR A 162 3.94 -14.86 -10.70
N GLY A 163 4.31 -15.73 -9.76
CA GLY A 163 4.61 -17.13 -10.02
C GLY A 163 3.35 -18.01 -10.03
N PRO A 164 3.50 -19.33 -10.25
CA PRO A 164 2.39 -20.25 -10.47
C PRO A 164 1.30 -20.23 -9.39
N ALA A 165 1.65 -20.00 -8.12
CA ALA A 165 0.69 -19.92 -7.02
C ALA A 165 -0.36 -18.80 -7.19
N PHE A 166 0.01 -17.69 -7.83
CA PHE A 166 -0.81 -16.48 -7.96
C PHE A 166 -1.38 -16.24 -9.37
N GLN A 167 -1.03 -17.08 -10.34
CA GLN A 167 -1.58 -17.04 -11.71
C GLN A 167 -2.90 -17.84 -11.82
N GLY A 168 -3.76 -17.70 -10.79
CA GLY A 168 -5.00 -18.47 -10.66
C GLY A 168 -6.17 -17.97 -11.52
N LEU A 169 -6.08 -16.77 -12.11
CA LEU A 169 -7.15 -16.15 -12.90
C LEU A 169 -7.43 -16.98 -14.15
N LYS A 170 -8.68 -17.47 -14.30
CA LYS A 170 -9.09 -18.38 -15.39
C LYS A 170 -9.85 -17.69 -16.49
N ALA A 171 -10.77 -16.82 -16.11
CA ALA A 171 -11.65 -16.13 -17.03
C ALA A 171 -12.09 -14.81 -16.42
N ALA A 172 -12.35 -13.83 -17.28
CA ALA A 172 -12.92 -12.57 -16.88
C ALA A 172 -13.99 -12.12 -17.88
N TRP A 173 -14.98 -11.39 -17.37
CA TRP A 173 -16.02 -10.76 -18.16
C TRP A 173 -16.22 -9.33 -17.70
N ARG A 174 -16.72 -8.49 -18.60
CA ARG A 174 -17.00 -7.08 -18.34
C ARG A 174 -18.41 -6.71 -18.72
N ARG A 175 -19.06 -5.89 -17.88
CA ARG A 175 -20.36 -5.28 -18.18
C ARG A 175 -20.34 -3.81 -17.72
N GLY A 176 -20.10 -2.89 -18.65
CA GLY A 176 -19.91 -1.48 -18.29
C GLY A 176 -18.66 -1.29 -17.43
N GLU A 177 -18.85 -0.84 -16.19
CA GLU A 177 -17.78 -0.68 -15.19
C GLU A 177 -17.67 -1.88 -14.23
N GLU A 178 -18.54 -2.88 -14.37
CA GLU A 178 -18.49 -4.11 -13.59
C GLU A 178 -17.50 -5.09 -14.22
N VAL A 179 -16.71 -5.73 -13.36
CA VAL A 179 -15.79 -6.81 -13.74
C VAL A 179 -16.20 -8.08 -13.01
N PHE A 180 -16.16 -9.20 -13.72
CA PHE A 180 -16.43 -10.51 -13.20
C PHE A 180 -15.26 -11.43 -13.49
N ALA A 181 -14.93 -12.32 -12.56
CA ALA A 181 -13.78 -13.20 -12.72
C ALA A 181 -13.98 -14.58 -12.09
N GLU A 182 -13.36 -15.58 -12.70
CA GLU A 182 -13.12 -16.89 -12.10
C GLU A 182 -11.63 -17.02 -11.76
N ALA A 183 -11.33 -17.51 -10.56
CA ALA A 183 -9.96 -17.81 -10.14
C ALA A 183 -9.90 -19.12 -9.36
N ASP A 184 -8.90 -19.94 -9.67
CA ASP A 184 -8.66 -21.20 -8.97
C ASP A 184 -7.33 -21.15 -8.20
N LEU A 185 -7.34 -21.76 -7.03
CA LEU A 185 -6.14 -22.12 -6.31
C LEU A 185 -5.48 -23.30 -7.03
N PRO A 186 -4.16 -23.28 -7.27
CA PRO A 186 -3.46 -24.45 -7.81
C PRO A 186 -3.65 -25.70 -6.96
N GLU A 187 -3.85 -26.85 -7.62
CA GLU A 187 -4.18 -28.13 -6.97
C GLU A 187 -3.16 -28.60 -5.91
N ASN A 188 -1.92 -28.11 -5.99
CA ASN A 188 -0.85 -28.42 -5.05
C ASN A 188 -0.87 -27.58 -3.76
N LEU A 189 -1.83 -26.64 -3.62
CA LEU A 189 -2.00 -25.81 -2.44
C LEU A 189 -3.29 -26.17 -1.70
N GLU A 190 -3.20 -26.21 -0.36
CA GLU A 190 -4.31 -26.56 0.53
C GLU A 190 -5.16 -25.33 0.87
N SER A 191 -6.44 -25.32 0.49
CA SER A 191 -7.35 -24.22 0.83
C SER A 191 -7.97 -24.37 2.24
N GLY A 192 -8.27 -25.61 2.67
CA GLY A 192 -9.15 -25.89 3.81
C GLY A 192 -8.64 -25.45 5.19
N ALA A 193 -7.35 -25.11 5.32
CA ALA A 193 -6.75 -24.61 6.55
C ALA A 193 -6.77 -23.07 6.68
N PHE A 194 -7.19 -22.37 5.63
CA PHE A 194 -7.33 -20.93 5.59
C PHE A 194 -8.81 -20.53 5.70
N GLY A 195 -9.06 -19.32 6.20
CA GLY A 195 -10.34 -18.64 5.97
C GLY A 195 -10.55 -18.49 4.46
N LEU A 196 -9.68 -17.71 3.82
CA LEU A 196 -9.61 -17.61 2.37
C LEU A 196 -8.13 -17.58 1.95
N HIS A 197 -7.70 -18.57 1.15
CA HIS A 197 -6.28 -18.69 0.82
C HIS A 197 -5.79 -17.40 0.10
N PRO A 198 -4.73 -16.72 0.60
CA PRO A 198 -4.31 -15.42 0.07
C PRO A 198 -4.03 -15.40 -1.43
N ALA A 199 -3.44 -16.49 -1.95
CA ALA A 199 -3.11 -16.60 -3.37
C ALA A 199 -4.34 -16.65 -4.31
N VAL A 200 -5.40 -17.39 -3.97
CA VAL A 200 -6.61 -17.42 -4.82
C VAL A 200 -7.38 -16.11 -4.72
N PHE A 201 -7.40 -15.49 -3.54
CA PHE A 201 -8.03 -14.18 -3.41
C PHE A 201 -7.27 -13.12 -4.21
N GLU A 202 -5.94 -13.09 -4.11
CA GLU A 202 -5.10 -12.16 -4.87
C GLU A 202 -5.25 -12.37 -6.38
N ALA A 203 -5.26 -13.63 -6.85
CA ALA A 203 -5.49 -13.96 -8.25
C ALA A 203 -6.82 -13.42 -8.76
N ALA A 204 -7.89 -13.49 -7.95
CA ALA A 204 -9.19 -12.95 -8.32
C ALA A 204 -9.21 -11.42 -8.39
N LEU A 205 -8.49 -10.73 -7.49
CA LEU A 205 -8.34 -9.27 -7.50
C LEU A 205 -7.59 -8.75 -8.72
N ARG A 206 -6.81 -9.59 -9.41
CA ARG A 206 -6.11 -9.17 -10.63
C ARG A 206 -7.06 -8.79 -11.76
N ALA A 207 -8.28 -9.33 -11.76
CA ALA A 207 -9.29 -8.94 -12.74
C ALA A 207 -9.63 -7.44 -12.66
N LEU A 208 -9.38 -6.75 -11.54
CA LEU A 208 -9.65 -5.32 -11.39
C LEU A 208 -8.84 -4.45 -12.37
N ALA A 209 -7.67 -4.93 -12.80
CA ALA A 209 -6.87 -4.28 -13.86
C ALA A 209 -7.55 -4.33 -15.24
N LEU A 210 -8.65 -5.07 -15.40
CA LEU A 210 -9.41 -5.20 -16.65
C LEU A 210 -10.59 -4.21 -16.75
N SER A 211 -10.73 -3.28 -15.78
CA SER A 211 -11.84 -2.32 -15.72
C SER A 211 -11.79 -1.24 -16.82
N GLY A 212 -10.66 -1.07 -17.51
CA GLY A 212 -10.49 -0.34 -18.76
C GLY A 212 -10.40 1.18 -18.67
N ALA A 213 -9.86 1.72 -17.58
CA ALA A 213 -9.41 3.11 -17.47
C ALA A 213 -7.98 3.28 -18.04
N PRO A 214 -7.63 4.43 -18.63
CA PRO A 214 -6.30 4.66 -19.25
C PRO A 214 -5.11 4.67 -18.26
N GLU A 215 -5.36 4.65 -16.96
CA GLU A 215 -4.34 4.47 -15.90
C GLU A 215 -4.14 2.99 -15.51
N ASP A 216 -4.88 2.04 -16.12
CA ASP A 216 -4.93 0.61 -15.77
C ASP A 216 -3.71 -0.22 -16.23
N ASP A 217 -2.75 0.37 -16.95
CA ASP A 217 -1.45 -0.27 -17.23
C ASP A 217 -0.51 -0.22 -16.01
N ALA A 218 -0.88 0.49 -14.95
CA ALA A 218 -0.12 0.49 -13.71
C ALA A 218 -0.34 -0.82 -12.93
N ALA A 219 0.74 -1.45 -12.48
CA ALA A 219 0.64 -2.52 -11.49
C ALA A 219 0.02 -1.96 -10.20
N LEU A 220 -1.22 -2.34 -9.88
CA LEU A 220 -1.94 -1.87 -8.69
C LEU A 220 -1.92 -2.94 -7.57
N LEU A 221 -1.74 -2.52 -6.32
CA LEU A 221 -1.85 -3.38 -5.14
C LEU A 221 -2.92 -2.87 -4.16
N PRO A 222 -3.61 -3.79 -3.46
CA PRO A 222 -4.45 -3.44 -2.31
C PRO A 222 -3.68 -2.68 -1.24
N SER A 223 -4.17 -1.50 -0.85
CA SER A 223 -3.58 -0.70 0.24
C SER A 223 -4.49 -0.59 1.47
N SER A 224 -5.79 -0.43 1.25
CA SER A 224 -6.78 -0.25 2.31
C SER A 224 -8.04 -1.04 2.02
N TRP A 225 -8.60 -1.66 3.05
CA TRP A 225 -9.78 -2.50 3.00
C TRP A 225 -10.82 -1.99 3.97
N ARG A 226 -12.08 -1.92 3.55
CA ARG A 226 -13.21 -1.59 4.41
C ARG A 226 -14.31 -2.63 4.30
N GLY A 227 -14.88 -2.97 5.45
CA GLY A 227 -16.02 -3.88 5.55
C GLY A 227 -15.76 -5.27 4.98
N VAL A 228 -14.59 -5.86 5.24
CA VAL A 228 -14.31 -7.24 4.83
C VAL A 228 -15.04 -8.20 5.76
N GLN A 229 -15.85 -9.08 5.20
CA GLN A 229 -16.55 -10.13 5.91
C GLN A 229 -16.37 -11.45 5.18
N LEU A 230 -15.89 -12.47 5.90
CA LEU A 230 -15.89 -13.86 5.43
C LEU A 230 -17.21 -14.53 5.85
N HIS A 231 -17.82 -15.24 4.91
CA HIS A 231 -19.09 -15.96 5.06
C HIS A 231 -18.91 -17.47 5.05
N ALA A 232 -17.91 -17.96 4.32
CA ALA A 232 -17.52 -19.37 4.24
C ALA A 232 -16.00 -19.50 4.13
N SER A 233 -15.44 -20.59 4.65
CA SER A 233 -13.99 -20.82 4.66
C SER A 233 -13.55 -21.94 3.72
N GLY A 234 -12.27 -21.92 3.35
CA GLY A 234 -11.62 -23.03 2.64
C GLY A 234 -11.95 -23.15 1.15
N ALA A 235 -12.55 -22.12 0.54
CA ALA A 235 -12.82 -22.10 -0.90
C ALA A 235 -11.51 -22.14 -1.71
N GLY A 236 -11.40 -23.11 -2.62
CA GLY A 236 -10.28 -23.25 -3.56
C GLY A 236 -10.56 -22.71 -4.95
N ALA A 237 -11.80 -22.35 -5.25
CA ALA A 237 -12.22 -21.77 -6.53
C ALA A 237 -13.22 -20.64 -6.25
N LEU A 238 -13.03 -19.50 -6.88
CA LEU A 238 -13.77 -18.27 -6.62
C LEU A 238 -14.43 -17.74 -7.90
N ARG A 239 -15.66 -17.24 -7.74
CA ARG A 239 -16.29 -16.26 -8.61
C ARG A 239 -16.24 -14.90 -7.92
N VAL A 240 -15.87 -13.87 -8.65
CA VAL A 240 -15.84 -12.49 -8.13
C VAL A 240 -16.69 -11.59 -9.00
N HIS A 241 -17.47 -10.74 -8.36
CA HIS A 241 -18.10 -9.57 -8.97
C HIS A 241 -17.53 -8.32 -8.31
N ALA A 242 -16.92 -7.47 -9.13
CA ALA A 242 -16.33 -6.22 -8.73
C ALA A 242 -17.08 -5.04 -9.33
N THR A 243 -17.38 -4.05 -8.51
CA THR A 243 -18.08 -2.82 -8.92
C THR A 243 -17.26 -1.61 -8.48
N ARG A 244 -16.94 -0.73 -9.41
CA ARG A 244 -16.25 0.54 -9.10
C ARG A 244 -17.21 1.50 -8.38
N LEU A 245 -16.71 2.12 -7.32
CA LEU A 245 -17.40 3.11 -6.50
C LEU A 245 -17.09 4.53 -6.99
N HIS A 246 -17.88 5.50 -6.54
CA HIS A 246 -17.82 6.91 -6.97
C HIS A 246 -16.48 7.61 -6.67
N ASP A 247 -15.78 7.15 -5.65
CA ASP A 247 -14.47 7.63 -5.19
C ASP A 247 -13.28 6.92 -5.86
N GLY A 248 -13.54 5.92 -6.71
CA GLY A 248 -12.53 5.13 -7.42
C GLY A 248 -12.20 3.80 -6.76
N ASP A 249 -12.64 3.59 -5.51
CA ASP A 249 -12.52 2.31 -4.80
C ASP A 249 -13.35 1.21 -5.47
N VAL A 250 -13.13 -0.04 -5.07
CA VAL A 250 -13.85 -1.20 -5.60
C VAL A 250 -14.58 -1.94 -4.50
N ALA A 251 -15.87 -2.21 -4.70
CA ALA A 251 -16.63 -3.16 -3.88
C ALA A 251 -16.56 -4.56 -4.50
N LEU A 252 -16.52 -5.60 -3.67
CA LEU A 252 -16.40 -7.00 -4.10
C LEU A 252 -17.47 -7.88 -3.46
N ALA A 253 -18.10 -8.71 -4.30
CA ALA A 253 -18.78 -9.92 -3.87
C ALA A 253 -17.98 -11.13 -4.35
N VAL A 254 -17.62 -12.02 -3.43
CA VAL A 254 -16.86 -13.24 -3.69
C VAL A 254 -17.73 -14.43 -3.35
N ALA A 255 -17.83 -15.37 -4.28
CA ALA A 255 -18.56 -16.62 -4.13
C ALA A 255 -17.67 -17.81 -4.52
N ASP A 256 -18.08 -19.01 -4.16
CA ASP A 256 -17.41 -20.24 -4.61
C ASP A 256 -17.79 -20.59 -6.07
N ALA A 257 -17.27 -21.71 -6.57
CA ALA A 257 -17.58 -22.22 -7.91
C ALA A 257 -19.06 -22.56 -8.15
N THR A 258 -19.86 -22.73 -7.08
CA THR A 258 -21.31 -22.95 -7.19
C THR A 258 -22.10 -21.64 -7.14
N GLY A 259 -21.48 -20.55 -6.70
CA GLY A 259 -22.09 -19.24 -6.55
C GLY A 259 -22.55 -18.94 -5.13
N GLU A 260 -22.23 -19.79 -4.15
CA GLU A 260 -22.52 -19.54 -2.74
C GLU A 260 -21.55 -18.50 -2.16
N PRO A 261 -22.00 -17.54 -1.32
CA PRO A 261 -21.15 -16.47 -0.81
C PRO A 261 -19.96 -16.96 0.01
N VAL A 262 -18.77 -16.44 -0.30
CA VAL A 262 -17.51 -16.72 0.42
C VAL A 262 -17.05 -15.48 1.18
N ALA A 263 -16.99 -14.31 0.53
CA ALA A 263 -16.58 -13.07 1.17
C ALA A 263 -17.25 -11.85 0.54
N THR A 264 -17.28 -10.74 1.27
CA THR A 264 -17.65 -9.41 0.75
C THR A 264 -16.63 -8.38 1.19
N VAL A 265 -16.38 -7.39 0.33
CA VAL A 265 -15.57 -6.21 0.63
C VAL A 265 -16.38 -4.98 0.23
N GLU A 266 -16.61 -4.07 1.17
CA GLU A 266 -17.43 -2.88 0.91
C GLU A 266 -16.66 -1.83 0.12
N SER A 267 -15.37 -1.62 0.44
CA SER A 267 -14.46 -0.81 -0.38
C SER A 267 -13.04 -1.34 -0.29
N LEU A 268 -12.36 -1.33 -1.43
CA LEU A 268 -10.97 -1.69 -1.61
C LEU A 268 -10.28 -0.54 -2.34
N GLU A 269 -9.34 0.09 -1.66
CA GLU A 269 -8.44 1.08 -2.25
C GLU A 269 -7.26 0.35 -2.92
N LEU A 270 -6.99 0.71 -4.17
CA LEU A 270 -5.87 0.21 -4.95
C LEU A 270 -4.85 1.33 -5.17
N ARG A 271 -3.56 1.02 -4.99
CA ARG A 271 -2.47 1.98 -5.25
C ARG A 271 -1.47 1.44 -6.26
N PRO A 272 -0.90 2.30 -7.12
CA PRO A 272 0.21 1.93 -7.98
C PRO A 272 1.40 1.40 -7.18
N VAL A 273 2.02 0.36 -7.70
CA VAL A 273 3.32 -0.13 -7.27
C VAL A 273 4.33 0.97 -7.55
N LEU A 274 4.71 1.66 -6.49
CA LEU A 274 6.01 2.31 -6.45
C LEU A 274 7.01 1.19 -6.21
N ALA A 275 7.95 0.99 -7.13
CA ALA A 275 8.98 -0.05 -6.98
C ALA A 275 9.51 0.03 -5.54
N PRO A 276 9.39 -1.04 -4.73
CA PRO A 276 9.86 -1.00 -3.37
C PRO A 276 11.31 -0.61 -3.48
N ALA A 277 11.69 0.48 -2.80
CA ALA A 277 13.10 0.73 -2.57
C ALA A 277 13.60 -0.56 -1.94
N ALA A 278 14.32 -1.37 -2.72
CA ALA A 278 14.95 -2.57 -2.22
C ALA A 278 15.58 -2.16 -0.89
N ALA A 279 15.51 -3.03 0.12
CA ALA A 279 16.15 -2.82 1.41
C ALA A 279 17.68 -2.75 1.24
N ARG A 280 18.15 -1.74 0.50
CA ARG A 280 19.46 -1.18 0.52
C ARG A 280 19.39 -0.22 1.69
N THR A 281 20.03 -0.61 2.76
CA THR A 281 20.55 0.28 3.79
C THR A 281 21.57 1.27 3.19
N ASP A 282 21.23 1.95 2.10
CA ASP A 282 21.96 3.12 1.64
C ASP A 282 21.39 4.31 2.44
N SER A 283 21.93 4.47 3.64
CA SER A 283 21.51 5.47 4.64
C SER A 283 21.77 6.93 4.24
N LEU A 284 21.93 7.23 2.95
CA LEU A 284 22.17 8.56 2.43
C LEU A 284 21.30 8.80 1.20
N TYR A 285 20.17 9.49 1.42
CA TYR A 285 19.40 10.06 0.33
C TYR A 285 20.19 11.18 -0.35
N ARG A 286 20.24 11.18 -1.68
CA ARG A 286 20.80 12.28 -2.48
C ARG A 286 19.66 13.11 -3.07
N LEU A 287 19.73 14.42 -2.85
CA LEU A 287 18.84 15.38 -3.52
C LEU A 287 19.14 15.40 -5.02
N VAL A 288 18.15 15.04 -5.85
CA VAL A 288 18.22 15.14 -7.31
C VAL A 288 17.15 16.14 -7.76
N TRP A 289 17.60 17.24 -8.37
CA TRP A 289 16.71 18.25 -8.92
C TRP A 289 16.29 17.88 -10.34
N THR A 290 14.99 17.89 -10.61
CA THR A 290 14.44 17.73 -11.96
C THR A 290 14.35 19.10 -12.64
N PRO A 291 14.98 19.31 -13.81
CA PRO A 291 14.83 20.55 -14.55
C PRO A 291 13.38 20.80 -14.95
N VAL A 292 12.89 22.02 -14.75
CA VAL A 292 11.60 22.48 -15.25
C VAL A 292 11.85 23.50 -16.34
N GLU A 293 11.32 23.27 -17.54
CA GLU A 293 11.38 24.27 -18.61
C GLU A 293 10.40 25.40 -18.34
N ALA A 294 10.91 26.62 -18.18
CA ALA A 294 10.10 27.82 -18.04
C ALA A 294 9.54 28.24 -19.41
N ASN A 295 8.48 27.56 -19.86
CA ASN A 295 7.76 27.88 -21.09
C ASN A 295 6.65 28.91 -20.80
N GLY A 296 7.03 30.17 -20.64
CA GLY A 296 6.10 31.28 -20.47
C GLY A 296 6.65 32.59 -21.04
N SER A 297 5.83 33.32 -21.80
CA SER A 297 6.12 34.71 -22.15
C SER A 297 5.66 35.61 -21.00
N ALA A 298 6.56 36.43 -20.47
CA ALA A 298 6.19 37.42 -19.44
C ALA A 298 5.11 38.37 -19.98
N PRO A 299 4.09 38.73 -19.19
CA PRO A 299 3.12 39.78 -19.56
C PRO A 299 3.86 41.10 -19.80
N ALA A 300 3.60 41.75 -20.94
CA ALA A 300 4.33 42.96 -21.36
C ALA A 300 4.16 44.18 -20.41
N ASP A 301 3.15 44.15 -19.54
CA ASP A 301 2.73 45.29 -18.69
C ASP A 301 2.94 45.08 -17.17
N ALA A 302 3.69 44.06 -16.75
CA ALA A 302 4.03 43.92 -15.32
C ALA A 302 5.19 44.85 -14.95
N ALA A 303 4.92 45.90 -14.16
CA ALA A 303 5.96 46.74 -13.57
C ALA A 303 6.69 45.95 -12.47
N VAL A 304 7.82 45.32 -12.83
CA VAL A 304 8.71 44.63 -11.89
C VAL A 304 9.89 45.53 -11.59
N GLU A 305 10.07 45.88 -10.32
CA GLU A 305 11.31 46.52 -9.86
C GLU A 305 12.37 45.43 -9.66
N VAL A 306 13.51 45.57 -10.37
CA VAL A 306 14.62 44.62 -10.28
C VAL A 306 15.75 45.24 -9.48
N VAL A 307 15.89 44.82 -8.24
CA VAL A 307 17.03 45.17 -7.39
C VAL A 307 18.12 44.12 -7.57
N ARG A 308 19.34 44.56 -7.88
CA ARG A 308 20.52 43.68 -7.95
C ARG A 308 21.37 43.87 -6.70
N ALA A 309 21.31 42.91 -5.79
CA ALA A 309 22.23 42.85 -4.65
C ALA A 309 23.58 42.31 -5.11
N GLY A 310 24.67 42.90 -4.60
CA GLY A 310 26.02 42.61 -5.09
C GLY A 310 27.11 43.20 -4.21
N GLY A 311 26.93 43.10 -2.89
CA GLY A 311 27.87 43.58 -1.89
C GLY A 311 29.28 42.99 -2.08
N SER A 312 30.29 43.67 -1.51
CA SER A 312 31.69 43.24 -1.61
C SER A 312 31.99 41.92 -0.88
N ASP A 313 31.06 41.48 -0.03
CA ASP A 313 31.13 40.23 0.73
C ASP A 313 29.72 39.67 1.02
N VAL A 314 29.68 38.50 1.67
CA VAL A 314 28.44 37.82 2.05
C VAL A 314 27.58 38.68 2.98
N ALA A 315 28.19 39.34 3.97
CA ALA A 315 27.45 40.10 4.97
C ALA A 315 26.74 41.31 4.35
N SER A 316 27.46 42.09 3.54
CA SER A 316 26.90 43.22 2.81
C SER A 316 25.76 42.79 1.87
N THR A 317 25.94 41.70 1.11
CA THR A 317 24.90 41.18 0.21
C THR A 317 23.65 40.74 0.99
N VAL A 318 23.81 40.05 2.12
CA VAL A 318 22.67 39.63 2.96
C VAL A 318 21.96 40.83 3.59
N SER A 319 22.71 41.86 4.02
CA SER A 319 22.13 43.09 4.56
C SER A 319 21.33 43.86 3.51
N GLU A 320 21.84 44.00 2.28
CA GLU A 320 21.12 44.63 1.17
C GLU A 320 19.81 43.89 0.87
N VAL A 321 19.84 42.56 0.82
CA VAL A 321 18.62 41.77 0.57
C VAL A 321 17.65 41.85 1.75
N LEU A 322 18.13 41.87 2.99
CA LEU A 322 17.28 42.04 4.16
C LEU A 322 16.54 43.39 4.14
N GLU A 323 17.23 44.47 3.79
CA GLU A 323 16.61 45.80 3.66
C GLU A 323 15.57 45.83 2.53
N ALA A 324 15.85 45.18 1.41
CA ALA A 324 14.90 45.03 0.30
C ALA A 324 13.65 44.22 0.72
N LEU A 325 13.81 43.13 1.48
CA LEU A 325 12.69 42.36 2.02
C LEU A 325 11.89 43.16 3.04
N GLN A 326 12.54 43.91 3.93
CA GLN A 326 11.86 44.70 4.96
C GLN A 326 11.06 45.89 4.39
N SER A 327 11.52 46.45 3.27
CA SER A 327 10.90 47.59 2.60
C SER A 327 9.83 47.19 1.56
N ALA A 328 9.73 45.92 1.21
CA ALA A 328 8.78 45.45 0.21
C ALA A 328 7.33 45.62 0.63
N VAL A 329 6.52 46.18 -0.27
CA VAL A 329 5.07 46.42 -0.10
C VAL A 329 4.20 45.45 -0.92
N SER A 330 4.84 44.53 -1.67
CA SER A 330 4.22 43.53 -2.54
C SER A 330 5.06 42.24 -2.54
N HIS A 331 4.55 41.17 -3.17
CA HIS A 331 5.29 39.92 -3.32
C HIS A 331 6.68 40.14 -3.93
N VAL A 332 7.69 39.49 -3.34
CA VAL A 332 9.09 39.60 -3.76
C VAL A 332 9.54 38.26 -4.33
N VAL A 333 10.14 38.29 -5.51
CA VAL A 333 10.79 37.11 -6.09
C VAL A 333 12.30 37.28 -5.94
N VAL A 334 12.93 36.38 -5.19
CA VAL A 334 14.38 36.36 -5.01
C VAL A 334 14.99 35.35 -5.97
N VAL A 335 15.82 35.82 -6.89
CA VAL A 335 16.51 34.97 -7.87
C VAL A 335 18.01 35.00 -7.59
N THR A 336 18.60 33.83 -7.39
CA THR A 336 20.05 33.65 -7.23
C THR A 336 20.59 32.72 -8.32
N ARG A 337 21.91 32.74 -8.56
CA ARG A 337 22.56 31.90 -9.57
C ARG A 337 23.82 31.29 -8.99
N GLY A 338 23.96 29.96 -9.07
CA GLY A 338 25.13 29.26 -8.50
C GLY A 338 25.15 29.21 -6.98
N ALA A 339 24.03 29.56 -6.32
CA ALA A 339 23.88 29.62 -4.87
C ALA A 339 23.50 28.28 -4.22
N VAL A 340 23.07 27.30 -5.01
CA VAL A 340 22.67 25.96 -4.57
C VAL A 340 23.32 24.95 -5.52
N SER A 341 23.82 23.84 -4.99
CA SER A 341 24.33 22.74 -5.81
C SER A 341 23.15 22.04 -6.48
N VAL A 342 23.15 22.07 -7.81
CA VAL A 342 22.23 21.30 -8.65
C VAL A 342 23.06 20.21 -9.30
N ALA A 343 22.64 18.94 -9.21
CA ALA A 343 23.32 17.80 -9.83
C ALA A 343 24.81 17.56 -9.44
N GLY A 344 25.29 18.11 -8.32
CA GLY A 344 26.67 17.91 -7.85
C GLY A 344 27.67 18.95 -8.37
N GLU A 345 27.17 20.06 -8.92
CA GLU A 345 27.99 21.23 -9.26
C GLU A 345 28.47 21.96 -7.99
N ASP A 346 29.62 22.64 -8.10
CA ASP A 346 30.16 23.48 -7.04
C ASP A 346 29.30 24.74 -6.84
N VAL A 347 29.04 25.07 -5.58
CA VAL A 347 28.39 26.34 -5.21
C VAL A 347 29.41 27.47 -5.41
N SER A 348 29.15 28.33 -6.39
CA SER A 348 30.02 29.44 -6.76
C SER A 348 29.57 30.78 -6.17
N ASP A 349 28.32 30.87 -5.71
CA ASP A 349 27.75 32.07 -5.11
C ASP A 349 27.39 31.84 -3.63
N LEU A 350 28.39 31.99 -2.75
CA LEU A 350 28.20 31.83 -1.31
C LEU A 350 27.31 32.94 -0.71
N ALA A 351 27.29 34.13 -1.31
CA ALA A 351 26.46 35.23 -0.85
C ALA A 351 24.98 34.95 -1.15
N GLY A 352 24.66 34.49 -2.36
CA GLY A 352 23.33 34.01 -2.72
C GLY A 352 22.89 32.79 -1.90
N ALA A 353 23.81 31.91 -1.51
CA ALA A 353 23.51 30.79 -0.63
C ALA A 353 23.06 31.25 0.77
N ALA A 354 23.73 32.28 1.31
CA ALA A 354 23.35 32.89 2.59
C ALA A 354 21.99 33.62 2.49
N VAL A 355 21.73 34.30 1.36
CA VAL A 355 20.43 34.92 1.06
C VAL A 355 19.30 33.88 1.06
N TRP A 356 19.52 32.69 0.49
CA TRP A 356 18.55 31.59 0.58
C TRP A 356 18.24 31.16 2.02
N GLY A 357 19.25 31.18 2.90
CA GLY A 357 19.06 30.97 4.33
C GLY A 357 18.14 32.03 4.94
N LEU A 358 18.44 33.30 4.67
CA LEU A 358 17.67 34.45 5.16
C LEU A 358 16.19 34.39 4.72
N VAL A 359 15.93 34.15 3.43
CA VAL A 359 14.57 34.13 2.88
C VAL A 359 13.73 33.02 3.53
N ARG A 360 14.31 31.83 3.74
CA ARG A 360 13.60 30.74 4.43
C ARG A 360 13.26 31.08 5.88
N SER A 361 14.18 31.75 6.58
CA SER A 361 13.91 32.25 7.93
C SER A 361 12.76 33.28 7.91
N ALA A 362 12.78 34.25 6.99
CA ALA A 362 11.72 35.24 6.86
C ALA A 362 10.35 34.60 6.53
N GLN A 363 10.29 33.63 5.63
CA GLN A 363 9.06 32.90 5.29
C GLN A 363 8.53 32.07 6.46
N SER A 364 9.41 31.51 7.29
CA SER A 364 9.02 30.76 8.49
C SER A 364 8.52 31.67 9.60
N GLU A 365 9.07 32.87 9.75
CA GLU A 365 8.71 33.83 10.78
C GLU A 365 7.44 34.63 10.43
N ASP A 366 7.26 35.00 9.15
CA ASP A 366 6.11 35.75 8.63
C ASP A 366 5.41 35.01 7.45
N PRO A 367 4.65 33.92 7.70
CA PRO A 367 3.99 33.17 6.63
C PRO A 367 2.99 34.01 5.82
N GLY A 368 3.05 33.93 4.49
CA GLY A 368 2.11 34.59 3.58
C GLY A 368 2.38 36.07 3.30
N ARG A 369 3.50 36.62 3.80
CA ARG A 369 3.93 38.00 3.58
C ARG A 369 4.88 38.17 2.40
N PHE A 370 5.66 37.13 2.07
CA PHE A 370 6.67 37.10 1.01
C PHE A 370 6.43 35.97 0.02
#